data_AF-A0A402BGG3-F1
#
_entry.id   AF-A0A402BGG3-F1
#
_cell.length_a   1.000
_cell.length_b   1.000
_cell.length_c   1.000
_cell.angle_alpha   90.00
_cell.angle_beta   90.00
_cell.angle_gamma   90.00
#
_symmetry.space_group_name_H-M   'P 1'
#
loop_
_entity.id
_entity.type
_entity.pdbx_description
1 polymer ?
#
loop_
_entity_poly.entity_id
_entity_poly.type
_entity_poly.pdbx_seq_one_letter_code
_entity_poly.pdbx_strand_id
1 'polypeptide(L)'
;MTTKDIKEQRIAFAPSANNVLQGAQREAFHMHATTYHPEHLFLSILRLEDELDENIFSLLGMDIRVLRGMAVEVVGNVLPESELKHEIHPSKEAQECLDWAIAFAKQRHSPKLRSDHILLSVLRHPQVQPLLLLMFSPEDVIPSYLTEESGAAYTNAMDQLIQIKIREHKRLGKHVSNLPMVTCERPTVTFKDVLGANAAKQELRELVAYLRRPQLYQRSRTTALEETLLVGHPCTERTLLVHGIAGEAVVSLVSLSLSKLVNLMNALAVNMVDAEDLVWLEHEYPAFLRDNLTQTARNLLHSTFELAKTWSPCLLFIEDLDALLRLESKEHRMALQRQLLVELDALDWQKPIAVIATVYKPELLDPELMEVGHFNRRVVLSESYAIHPAAQTKLCLSCKHEVLANWHYCVYCGASLVKACPHCGAPHVEVEGARYCFSCGSDVWSQA
;
A
#
# COMPACT_ATOMS: atom_id res chain seq x y z
N MET A 1 32.58 -20.14 -0.67
CA MET A 1 33.04 -19.48 -1.91
C MET A 1 34.05 -18.42 -1.49
N THR A 2 35.30 -18.58 -1.89
CA THR A 2 36.38 -17.67 -1.49
C THR A 2 36.25 -16.35 -2.27
N THR A 3 36.66 -15.25 -1.64
CA THR A 3 36.60 -13.86 -2.12
C THR A 3 37.36 -13.58 -3.44
N LYS A 4 37.90 -14.61 -4.09
CA LYS A 4 38.63 -14.54 -5.36
C LYS A 4 37.76 -14.79 -6.60
N ASP A 5 36.57 -15.37 -6.47
CA ASP A 5 35.74 -15.77 -7.62
C ASP A 5 34.80 -14.65 -8.15
N ILE A 6 34.78 -13.47 -7.53
CA ILE A 6 33.83 -12.38 -7.88
C ILE A 6 34.43 -11.37 -8.89
N LYS A 7 35.74 -11.43 -9.19
CA LYS A 7 36.46 -10.34 -9.86
C LYS A 7 36.41 -10.26 -11.39
N GLU A 8 35.82 -11.21 -12.14
CA GLU A 8 36.00 -11.22 -13.62
C GLU A 8 34.74 -11.45 -14.48
N GLN A 9 33.56 -11.09 -14.01
CA GLN A 9 32.40 -10.95 -14.89
C GLN A 9 31.95 -9.49 -14.95
N ARG A 10 32.49 -8.71 -15.89
CA ARG A 10 31.96 -7.40 -16.24
C ARG A 10 30.57 -7.60 -16.85
N ILE A 11 29.52 -7.09 -16.18
CA ILE A 11 28.17 -7.06 -16.77
C ILE A 11 28.17 -6.01 -17.89
N ALA A 12 27.54 -6.33 -19.02
CA ALA A 12 27.39 -5.36 -20.11
C ALA A 12 26.34 -4.30 -19.75
N PHE A 13 26.52 -3.07 -20.23
CA PHE A 13 25.58 -1.97 -20.00
C PHE A 13 24.57 -1.92 -21.15
N ALA A 14 23.29 -1.79 -20.81
CA ALA A 14 22.22 -1.54 -21.78
C ALA A 14 22.25 -0.06 -22.23
N PRO A 15 21.62 0.27 -23.37
CA PRO A 15 21.50 1.66 -23.81
C PRO A 15 20.91 2.58 -22.73
N SER A 16 19.87 2.15 -22.02
CA SER A 16 19.27 2.96 -20.94
C SER A 16 20.26 3.28 -19.81
N ALA A 17 21.08 2.30 -19.39
CA ALA A 17 22.14 2.56 -18.40
C ALA A 17 23.20 3.54 -18.91
N ASN A 18 23.62 3.44 -20.17
CA ASN A 18 24.58 4.38 -20.75
C ASN A 18 24.00 5.79 -20.86
N ASN A 19 22.72 5.92 -21.19
CA ASN A 19 22.03 7.21 -21.24
C ASN A 19 21.98 7.87 -19.86
N VAL A 20 21.77 7.09 -18.78
CA VAL A 20 21.86 7.58 -17.39
C VAL A 20 23.26 8.12 -17.09
N LEU A 21 24.31 7.40 -17.45
CA LEU A 21 25.68 7.84 -17.19
C LEU A 21 26.03 9.12 -17.95
N GLN A 22 25.64 9.21 -19.22
CA GLN A 22 25.87 10.40 -20.04
C GLN A 22 25.04 11.59 -19.55
N GLY A 23 23.80 11.37 -19.12
CA GLY A 23 22.99 12.42 -18.49
C GLY A 23 23.57 12.90 -17.16
N ALA A 24 24.09 12.01 -16.32
CA ALA A 24 24.73 12.40 -15.06
C ALA A 24 25.97 13.27 -15.28
N GLN A 25 26.77 12.98 -16.32
CA GLN A 25 27.89 13.84 -16.70
C GLN A 25 27.42 15.22 -17.18
N ARG A 26 26.31 15.30 -17.92
CA ARG A 26 25.72 16.58 -18.34
C ARG A 26 25.26 17.41 -17.15
N GLU A 27 24.56 16.80 -16.21
CA GLU A 27 24.08 17.46 -14.99
C GLU A 27 25.28 17.98 -14.16
N ALA A 28 26.31 17.15 -13.99
CA ALA A 28 27.51 17.55 -13.26
C ALA A 28 28.23 18.72 -13.94
N PHE A 29 28.36 18.69 -15.27
CA PHE A 29 28.95 19.78 -16.04
C PHE A 29 28.15 21.09 -15.88
N HIS A 30 26.81 21.01 -15.99
CA HIS A 30 25.90 22.15 -15.81
C HIS A 30 26.02 22.76 -14.42
N MET A 31 26.20 21.94 -13.38
CA MET A 31 26.41 22.37 -12.00
C MET A 31 27.87 22.73 -11.68
N HIS A 32 28.77 22.77 -12.67
CA HIS A 32 30.21 23.00 -12.51
C HIS A 32 30.90 22.04 -11.54
N ALA A 33 30.41 20.81 -11.44
CA ALA A 33 31.01 19.74 -10.65
C ALA A 33 32.16 19.05 -11.40
N THR A 34 33.21 18.68 -10.66
CA THR A 34 34.39 17.97 -11.21
C THR A 34 34.20 16.45 -11.25
N THR A 35 33.24 15.94 -10.49
CA THR A 35 32.78 14.55 -10.48
C THR A 35 31.26 14.53 -10.45
N TYR A 36 30.64 13.48 -11.00
CA TYR A 36 29.20 13.28 -10.83
C TYR A 36 28.91 12.42 -9.59
N HIS A 37 27.79 12.73 -8.95
CA HIS A 37 27.34 12.18 -7.67
C HIS A 37 25.99 11.48 -7.81
N PRO A 38 25.51 10.73 -6.80
CA PRO A 38 24.21 10.04 -6.86
C PRO A 38 23.03 10.93 -7.26
N GLU A 39 23.00 12.20 -6.85
CA GLU A 39 21.99 13.18 -7.26
C GLU A 39 22.01 13.45 -8.77
N HIS A 40 23.18 13.48 -9.41
CA HIS A 40 23.30 13.67 -10.85
C HIS A 40 22.79 12.44 -11.62
N LEU A 41 23.03 11.23 -11.08
CA LEU A 41 22.43 10.00 -11.61
C LEU A 41 20.90 10.03 -11.48
N PHE A 42 20.38 10.50 -10.34
CA PHE A 42 18.94 10.63 -10.11
C PHE A 42 18.28 11.60 -11.09
N LEU A 43 18.81 12.81 -11.20
CA LEU A 43 18.33 13.83 -12.12
C LEU A 43 18.38 13.35 -13.57
N SER A 44 19.45 12.63 -13.93
CA SER A 44 19.54 12.00 -15.25
C SER A 44 18.41 11.02 -15.48
N ILE A 45 18.06 10.16 -14.52
CA ILE A 45 16.97 9.18 -14.66
C ILE A 45 15.63 9.89 -14.83
N LEU A 46 15.37 10.94 -14.05
CA LEU A 46 14.13 11.70 -14.16
C LEU A 46 13.96 12.30 -15.56
N ARG A 47 15.04 12.68 -16.25
CA ARG A 47 14.98 13.19 -17.64
C ARG A 47 14.85 12.11 -18.71
N LEU A 48 15.07 10.84 -18.39
CA LEU A 48 14.88 9.75 -19.35
C LEU A 48 13.41 9.37 -19.42
N GLU A 49 12.90 9.20 -20.63
CA GLU A 49 11.61 8.59 -20.91
C GLU A 49 11.79 7.06 -21.03
N ASP A 50 11.96 6.39 -19.89
CA ASP A 50 12.08 4.92 -19.81
C ASP A 50 10.90 4.34 -19.02
N GLU A 51 10.06 3.54 -19.70
CA GLU A 51 8.85 2.94 -19.12
C GLU A 51 9.12 2.11 -17.87
N LEU A 52 10.29 1.46 -17.75
CA LEU A 52 10.60 0.64 -16.58
C LEU A 52 10.85 1.51 -15.35
N ASP A 53 11.50 2.66 -15.54
CA ASP A 53 11.75 3.62 -14.47
C ASP A 53 10.43 4.25 -14.01
N GLU A 54 9.55 4.64 -14.94
CA GLU A 54 8.20 5.16 -14.63
C GLU A 54 7.37 4.16 -13.82
N ASN A 55 7.42 2.89 -14.21
CA ASN A 55 6.77 1.81 -13.47
C ASN A 55 7.33 1.65 -12.06
N ILE A 56 8.65 1.80 -11.86
CA ILE A 56 9.27 1.73 -10.53
C ILE A 56 8.84 2.89 -9.65
N PHE A 57 8.80 4.11 -10.18
CA PHE A 57 8.29 5.26 -9.44
C PHE A 57 6.83 5.04 -9.03
N SER A 58 5.98 4.62 -9.97
CA SER A 58 4.57 4.28 -9.69
C SER A 58 4.43 3.18 -8.63
N LEU A 59 5.23 2.11 -8.73
CA LEU A 59 5.25 1.03 -7.72
C LEU A 59 5.61 1.53 -6.33
N LEU A 60 6.49 2.53 -6.24
CA LEU A 60 6.91 3.16 -5.01
C LEU A 60 5.97 4.28 -4.54
N GLY A 61 4.87 4.54 -5.27
CA GLY A 61 3.89 5.58 -4.93
C GLY A 61 4.32 7.00 -5.31
N MET A 62 5.29 7.13 -6.21
CA MET A 62 5.82 8.41 -6.67
C MET A 62 5.30 8.72 -8.08
N ASP A 63 4.79 9.93 -8.32
CA ASP A 63 4.47 10.39 -9.67
C ASP A 63 5.72 11.01 -10.32
N ILE A 64 6.31 10.28 -11.27
CA ILE A 64 7.50 10.74 -11.99
C ILE A 64 7.27 12.06 -12.73
N ARG A 65 6.04 12.38 -13.14
CA ARG A 65 5.73 13.64 -13.85
C ARG A 65 5.85 14.83 -12.91
N VAL A 66 5.41 14.67 -11.67
CA VAL A 66 5.58 15.67 -10.60
C VAL A 66 7.06 15.85 -10.31
N LEU A 67 7.80 14.74 -10.12
CA LEU A 67 9.24 14.78 -9.89
C LEU A 67 10.02 15.43 -11.04
N ARG A 68 9.63 15.19 -12.30
CA ARG A 68 10.21 15.87 -13.47
C ARG A 68 9.96 17.37 -13.44
N GLY A 69 8.75 17.80 -13.11
CA GLY A 69 8.40 19.22 -12.96
C GLY A 69 9.27 19.89 -11.89
N MET A 70 9.37 19.28 -10.71
CA MET A 70 10.18 19.79 -9.60
C MET A 70 11.68 19.77 -9.91
N ALA A 71 12.18 18.77 -10.64
CA ALA A 71 13.58 18.73 -11.07
C ALA A 71 13.92 19.96 -11.94
N VAL A 72 13.01 20.33 -12.84
CA VAL A 72 13.16 21.53 -13.69
C VAL A 72 13.13 22.81 -12.86
N GLU A 73 12.29 22.89 -11.82
CA GLU A 73 12.26 24.05 -10.93
C GLU A 73 13.51 24.18 -10.06
N VAL A 74 14.02 23.07 -9.52
CA VAL A 74 15.18 23.05 -8.61
C VAL A 74 16.49 23.25 -9.36
N VAL A 75 16.64 22.64 -10.55
CA VAL A 75 17.92 22.53 -11.27
C VAL A 75 17.93 23.29 -12.61
N GLY A 76 16.76 23.66 -13.15
CA GLY A 76 16.65 24.28 -14.47
C GLY A 76 16.66 23.28 -15.63
N ASN A 77 16.77 23.77 -16.87
CA ASN A 77 16.89 22.95 -18.06
C ASN A 77 18.36 22.66 -18.39
N VAL A 78 18.66 21.39 -18.71
CA VAL A 78 20.01 20.96 -19.09
C VAL A 78 20.40 21.43 -20.49
N LEU A 79 21.69 21.73 -20.65
CA LEU A 79 22.33 22.16 -21.88
C LEU A 79 22.25 21.08 -23.00
N PRO A 80 22.26 21.47 -24.28
CA PRO A 80 22.29 20.54 -25.42
C PRO A 80 23.53 19.62 -25.42
N GLU A 81 23.45 18.46 -26.08
CA GLU A 81 24.49 17.41 -26.11
C GLU A 81 25.89 17.88 -26.56
N SER A 82 25.99 19.00 -27.27
CA SER A 82 27.21 19.47 -27.93
C SER A 82 28.26 20.13 -27.01
N GLU A 83 27.99 20.30 -25.71
CA GLU A 83 28.84 21.13 -24.83
C GLU A 83 29.85 20.38 -23.95
N LEU A 84 29.72 19.05 -23.82
CA LEU A 84 30.68 18.25 -23.04
C LEU A 84 31.99 18.08 -23.80
N LYS A 85 33.02 18.81 -23.36
CA LYS A 85 34.37 18.74 -23.93
C LYS A 85 35.22 17.62 -23.33
N HIS A 86 34.92 17.20 -22.10
CA HIS A 86 35.70 16.22 -21.33
C HIS A 86 34.79 15.28 -20.53
N GLU A 87 35.23 14.03 -20.34
CA GLU A 87 34.51 13.02 -19.57
C GLU A 87 34.58 13.35 -18.07
N ILE A 88 33.43 13.40 -17.40
CA ILE A 88 33.35 13.61 -15.95
C ILE A 88 33.23 12.24 -15.28
N HIS A 89 34.10 11.98 -14.30
CA HIS A 89 34.16 10.68 -13.62
C HIS A 89 33.21 10.61 -12.41
N PRO A 90 32.78 9.40 -12.00
CA PRO A 90 31.97 9.23 -10.79
C PRO A 90 32.76 9.60 -9.54
N SER A 91 32.07 10.22 -8.59
CA SER A 91 32.49 10.26 -7.18
C SER A 91 32.52 8.86 -6.56
N LYS A 92 33.09 8.75 -5.35
CA LYS A 92 33.11 7.50 -4.61
C LYS A 92 31.68 6.98 -4.36
N GLU A 93 30.76 7.87 -4.01
CA GLU A 93 29.37 7.53 -3.69
C GLU A 93 28.56 7.17 -4.93
N ALA A 94 28.80 7.85 -6.06
CA ALA A 94 28.25 7.41 -7.34
C ALA A 94 28.77 6.02 -7.73
N GLN A 95 30.05 5.73 -7.48
CA GLN A 95 30.62 4.41 -7.72
C GLN A 95 30.00 3.34 -6.81
N GLU A 96 29.73 3.65 -5.53
CA GLU A 96 29.02 2.75 -4.60
C GLU A 96 27.62 2.39 -5.14
N CYS A 97 26.90 3.35 -5.71
CA CYS A 97 25.62 3.09 -6.37
C CYS A 97 25.77 2.16 -7.59
N LEU A 98 26.76 2.42 -8.46
CA LEU A 98 26.98 1.59 -9.64
C LEU A 98 27.40 0.16 -9.27
N ASP A 99 28.26 -0.01 -8.27
CA ASP A 99 28.70 -1.31 -7.78
C ASP A 99 27.53 -2.12 -7.20
N TRP A 100 26.66 -1.45 -6.41
CA TRP A 100 25.44 -2.08 -5.90
C TRP A 100 24.49 -2.46 -7.03
N ALA A 101 24.25 -1.58 -8.01
CA ALA A 101 23.38 -1.84 -9.15
C ALA A 101 23.87 -3.04 -9.97
N ILE A 102 25.19 -3.15 -10.18
CA ILE A 102 25.83 -4.30 -10.84
C ILE A 102 25.63 -5.59 -10.04
N ALA A 103 25.86 -5.55 -8.72
CA ALA A 103 25.67 -6.71 -7.86
C ALA A 103 24.19 -7.16 -7.86
N PHE A 104 23.26 -6.21 -7.78
CA PHE A 104 21.83 -6.45 -7.81
C PHE A 104 21.37 -7.04 -9.15
N ALA A 105 21.81 -6.47 -10.27
CA ALA A 105 21.52 -6.99 -11.61
C ALA A 105 21.98 -8.45 -11.76
N LYS A 106 23.20 -8.77 -11.30
CA LYS A 106 23.74 -10.13 -11.29
C LYS A 106 22.93 -11.07 -10.41
N GLN A 107 22.58 -10.64 -9.20
CA GLN A 107 21.75 -11.42 -8.27
C GLN A 107 20.38 -11.75 -8.88
N ARG A 108 19.85 -10.87 -9.73
CA ARG A 108 18.58 -11.08 -10.43
C ARG A 108 18.73 -11.78 -11.79
N HIS A 109 19.93 -12.27 -12.11
CA HIS A 109 20.25 -12.90 -13.39
C HIS A 109 19.92 -12.01 -14.60
N SER A 110 19.99 -10.68 -14.43
CA SER A 110 19.83 -9.76 -15.56
C SER A 110 21.07 -9.86 -16.47
N PRO A 111 20.89 -9.98 -17.80
CA PRO A 111 22.01 -10.10 -18.73
C PRO A 111 22.79 -8.79 -18.90
N LYS A 112 22.16 -7.65 -18.60
CA LYS A 112 22.75 -6.31 -18.73
C LYS A 112 22.36 -5.43 -17.54
N LEU A 113 23.22 -4.48 -17.21
CA LEU A 113 22.87 -3.36 -16.33
C LEU A 113 21.96 -2.41 -17.12
N ARG A 114 20.84 -2.01 -16.53
CA ARG A 114 19.82 -1.12 -17.11
C ARG A 114 19.57 0.06 -16.15
N SER A 115 18.86 1.08 -16.60
CA SER A 115 18.50 2.25 -15.80
C SER A 115 17.77 1.89 -14.50
N ASP A 116 16.82 0.94 -14.54
CA ASP A 116 16.08 0.47 -13.37
C ASP A 116 16.96 -0.01 -12.22
N HIS A 117 18.06 -0.70 -12.52
CA HIS A 117 19.01 -1.15 -11.50
C HIS A 117 19.75 0.03 -10.87
N ILE A 118 20.07 1.05 -11.67
CA ILE A 118 20.73 2.27 -11.21
C ILE A 118 19.75 3.10 -10.36
N LEU A 119 18.50 3.25 -10.82
CA LEU A 119 17.43 3.93 -10.09
C LEU A 119 17.24 3.37 -8.69
N LEU A 120 17.06 2.06 -8.57
CA LEU A 120 16.88 1.39 -7.27
C LEU A 120 18.08 1.63 -6.35
N SER A 121 19.29 1.63 -6.91
CA SER A 121 20.49 1.94 -6.12
C SER A 121 20.54 3.38 -5.64
N VAL A 122 20.16 4.31 -6.50
CA VAL A 122 20.16 5.75 -6.22
C VAL A 122 19.12 6.08 -5.16
N LEU A 123 17.89 5.53 -5.27
CA LEU A 123 16.84 5.70 -4.28
C LEU A 123 17.21 5.16 -2.89
N ARG A 124 18.02 4.10 -2.84
CA ARG A 124 18.55 3.52 -1.60
C ARG A 124 19.62 4.40 -0.93
N HIS A 125 20.35 5.21 -1.71
CA HIS A 125 21.53 5.91 -1.24
C HIS A 125 21.17 7.14 -0.39
N PRO A 126 21.72 7.30 0.83
CA PRO A 126 21.28 8.34 1.75
C PRO A 126 21.60 9.77 1.26
N GLN A 127 22.59 9.95 0.39
CA GLN A 127 22.88 11.28 -0.20
C GLN A 127 21.78 11.81 -1.11
N VAL A 128 20.92 10.94 -1.65
CA VAL A 128 19.83 11.35 -2.55
C VAL A 128 18.59 11.76 -1.74
N GLN A 129 18.51 11.33 -0.48
CA GLN A 129 17.36 11.59 0.38
C GLN A 129 17.01 13.08 0.56
N PRO A 130 17.96 14.02 0.78
CA PRO A 130 17.61 15.43 0.90
C PRO A 130 17.01 16.01 -0.38
N LEU A 131 17.54 15.60 -1.55
CA LEU A 131 17.01 16.02 -2.85
C LEU A 131 15.60 15.48 -3.06
N LEU A 132 15.39 14.21 -2.72
CA LEU A 132 14.09 13.57 -2.68
C LEU A 132 13.11 14.37 -1.82
N LEU A 133 13.44 14.67 -0.56
CA LEU A 133 12.58 15.44 0.34
C LEU A 133 12.26 16.85 -0.17
N LEU A 134 13.19 17.51 -0.88
CA LEU A 134 12.93 18.80 -1.52
C LEU A 134 11.99 18.69 -2.71
N MET A 135 12.00 17.54 -3.39
CA MET A 135 11.21 17.25 -4.59
C MET A 135 9.88 16.54 -4.29
N PHE A 136 9.53 16.33 -3.02
CA PHE A 136 8.25 15.76 -2.65
C PHE A 136 7.30 16.83 -2.14
N SER A 137 6.08 16.79 -2.66
CA SER A 137 4.95 17.46 -2.05
C SER A 137 4.53 16.72 -0.77
N PRO A 138 3.86 17.39 0.19
CA PRO A 138 3.30 16.74 1.38
C PRO A 138 2.32 15.59 1.08
N GLU A 139 1.80 15.53 -0.15
CA GLU A 139 0.86 14.53 -0.65
C GLU A 139 1.55 13.32 -1.30
N ASP A 140 2.87 13.37 -1.54
CA ASP A 140 3.59 12.29 -2.22
C ASP A 140 3.89 11.13 -1.27
N VAL A 141 3.65 9.92 -1.75
CA VAL A 141 3.76 8.66 -1.01
C VAL A 141 5.22 8.18 -0.97
N ILE A 142 6.14 9.02 -0.53
CA ILE A 142 7.23 8.44 0.25
C ILE A 142 6.63 8.15 1.61
N PRO A 143 6.60 6.89 2.05
CA PRO A 143 6.11 6.57 3.37
C PRO A 143 6.68 7.53 4.42
N SER A 144 5.81 8.21 5.15
CA SER A 144 6.17 9.33 6.03
C SER A 144 7.32 9.01 7.00
N TYR A 145 7.48 7.76 7.41
CA TYR A 145 8.60 7.31 8.24
C TYR A 145 9.98 7.43 7.55
N LEU A 146 10.07 7.34 6.22
CA LEU A 146 11.32 7.58 5.49
C LEU A 146 11.75 9.05 5.54
N THR A 147 10.82 9.98 5.83
CA THR A 147 11.15 11.39 6.05
C THR A 147 11.78 11.62 7.43
N GLU A 148 11.58 10.70 8.37
CA GLU A 148 12.09 10.78 9.74
C GLU A 148 13.44 10.04 9.93
N GLU A 149 13.78 9.11 9.03
CA GLU A 149 15.04 8.35 9.08
C GLU A 149 16.15 9.01 8.25
N SER A 150 17.44 8.75 8.53
CA SER A 150 18.54 9.19 7.68
C SER A 150 19.73 8.22 7.75
N GLY A 151 20.65 8.32 6.78
CA GLY A 151 21.85 7.50 6.75
C GLY A 151 21.55 6.00 6.64
N ALA A 152 22.17 5.18 7.50
CA ALA A 152 22.03 3.72 7.45
C ALA A 152 20.60 3.23 7.73
N ALA A 153 19.81 3.96 8.53
CA ALA A 153 18.42 3.61 8.80
C ALA A 153 17.58 3.74 7.52
N TYR A 154 17.66 4.90 6.86
CA TYR A 154 17.03 5.16 5.56
C TYR A 154 17.41 4.09 4.53
N THR A 155 18.69 3.78 4.41
CA THR A 155 19.18 2.76 3.47
C THR A 155 18.55 1.39 3.74
N ASN A 156 18.47 0.96 5.00
CA ASN A 156 17.84 -0.32 5.36
C ASN A 156 16.34 -0.33 5.07
N ALA A 157 15.66 0.77 5.35
CA ALA A 157 14.25 0.93 5.08
C ALA A 157 13.94 0.90 3.58
N MET A 158 14.73 1.60 2.77
CA MET A 158 14.62 1.56 1.31
C MET A 158 14.95 0.18 0.74
N ASP A 159 15.98 -0.49 1.28
CA ASP A 159 16.30 -1.87 0.90
C ASP A 159 15.10 -2.80 1.15
N GLN A 160 14.45 -2.70 2.31
CA GLN A 160 13.25 -3.48 2.60
C GLN A 160 12.13 -3.13 1.61
N LEU A 161 11.85 -1.85 1.40
CA LEU A 161 10.80 -1.38 0.50
C LEU A 161 10.98 -1.93 -0.92
N ILE A 162 12.19 -1.79 -1.46
CA ILE A 162 12.58 -2.29 -2.79
C ILE A 162 12.39 -3.79 -2.88
N GLN A 163 12.88 -4.55 -1.89
CA GLN A 163 12.75 -6.01 -1.90
C GLN A 163 11.28 -6.45 -1.83
N ILE A 164 10.44 -5.79 -1.03
CA ILE A 164 9.01 -6.12 -0.94
C ILE A 164 8.33 -5.77 -2.28
N LYS A 165 8.51 -4.55 -2.82
CA LYS A 165 7.84 -4.12 -4.07
C LYS A 165 8.21 -5.00 -5.26
N ILE A 166 9.47 -5.40 -5.37
CA ILE A 166 9.89 -6.29 -6.45
C ILE A 166 9.34 -7.72 -6.27
N ARG A 167 9.19 -8.20 -5.02
CA ARG A 167 8.49 -9.47 -4.75
C ARG A 167 7.03 -9.36 -5.16
N GLU A 168 6.35 -8.26 -4.85
CA GLU A 168 4.96 -8.00 -5.21
C GLU A 168 4.75 -7.98 -6.73
N HIS A 169 5.59 -7.28 -7.49
CA HIS A 169 5.50 -7.27 -8.96
C HIS A 169 5.64 -8.68 -9.56
N LYS A 170 6.50 -9.54 -8.98
CA LYS A 170 6.60 -10.94 -9.38
C LYS A 170 5.35 -11.78 -9.00
N ARG A 171 4.58 -11.34 -8.01
CA ARG A 171 3.39 -12.04 -7.50
C ARG A 171 2.10 -11.59 -8.17
N LEU A 172 2.01 -10.34 -8.61
CA LEU A 172 0.90 -9.81 -9.42
C LEU A 172 0.73 -10.58 -10.75
N GLY A 173 1.77 -11.26 -11.23
CA GLY A 173 1.68 -12.23 -12.33
C GLY A 173 0.95 -13.55 -11.99
N LYS A 174 0.44 -13.73 -10.76
CA LYS A 174 -0.31 -14.92 -10.33
C LYS A 174 -1.65 -14.53 -9.71
N HIS A 175 -2.69 -14.56 -10.54
CA HIS A 175 -4.14 -14.61 -10.29
C HIS A 175 -4.64 -14.63 -8.82
N VAL A 176 -4.71 -13.47 -8.13
CA VAL A 176 -5.55 -13.34 -6.90
C VAL A 176 -6.33 -12.01 -6.84
N SER A 177 -6.16 -11.07 -7.78
CA SER A 177 -6.64 -9.68 -7.64
C SER A 177 -8.10 -9.37 -8.02
N ASN A 178 -8.97 -10.35 -8.29
CA ASN A 178 -10.30 -10.07 -8.87
C ASN A 178 -11.48 -10.52 -7.98
N LEU A 179 -11.33 -10.58 -6.66
CA LEU A 179 -12.45 -10.90 -5.74
C LEU A 179 -12.81 -9.69 -4.87
N PRO A 180 -14.07 -9.22 -4.85
CA PRO A 180 -14.46 -7.95 -4.21
C PRO A 180 -14.41 -7.94 -2.68
N MET A 181 -14.16 -9.08 -2.05
CA MET A 181 -14.08 -9.26 -0.59
C MET A 181 -12.67 -9.48 -0.06
N VAL A 182 -11.67 -9.65 -0.94
CA VAL A 182 -10.26 -9.76 -0.56
C VAL A 182 -9.50 -8.63 -1.22
N THR A 183 -8.88 -7.77 -0.42
CA THR A 183 -8.01 -6.70 -0.93
C THR A 183 -6.59 -6.92 -0.44
N CYS A 184 -5.64 -6.43 -1.22
CA CYS A 184 -4.26 -6.37 -0.82
C CYS A 184 -3.71 -5.00 -1.20
N GLU A 185 -3.36 -4.21 -0.19
CA GLU A 185 -2.93 -2.83 -0.37
C GLU A 185 -1.77 -2.49 0.57
N ARG A 186 -1.23 -1.29 0.42
CA ARG A 186 -0.27 -0.72 1.37
C ARG A 186 -0.81 0.60 1.88
N PRO A 187 -1.47 0.59 3.05
CA PRO A 187 -2.00 1.82 3.61
C PRO A 187 -0.89 2.85 3.85
N THR A 188 -1.15 4.09 3.48
CA THR A 188 -0.30 5.25 3.79
C THR A 188 -0.73 5.96 5.06
N VAL A 189 -1.96 5.67 5.51
CA VAL A 189 -2.54 6.15 6.77
C VAL A 189 -1.70 5.65 7.95
N THR A 190 -1.41 6.54 8.88
CA THR A 190 -0.64 6.26 10.11
C THR A 190 -1.48 6.53 11.36
N PHE A 191 -0.93 6.33 12.55
CA PHE A 191 -1.65 6.67 13.79
C PHE A 191 -1.86 8.18 13.96
N LYS A 192 -1.12 9.02 13.22
CA LYS A 192 -1.33 10.48 13.22
C LYS A 192 -2.65 10.86 12.54
N ASP A 193 -3.10 10.07 11.58
CA ASP A 193 -4.30 10.31 10.76
C ASP A 193 -5.59 9.76 11.39
N VAL A 194 -5.44 8.87 12.37
CA VAL A 194 -6.55 8.30 13.17
C VAL A 194 -6.85 9.28 14.31
N LEU A 195 -8.09 9.76 14.50
CA LEU A 195 -8.41 10.67 15.61
C LEU A 195 -8.85 9.90 16.85
N GLY A 196 -8.24 10.15 18.01
CA GLY A 196 -8.60 9.45 19.25
C GLY A 196 -8.05 8.02 19.32
N ALA A 197 -8.78 7.11 19.99
CA ALA A 197 -8.34 5.73 20.29
C ALA A 197 -6.94 5.63 20.93
N ASN A 198 -6.52 6.64 21.71
CA ASN A 198 -5.14 6.75 22.20
C ASN A 198 -4.70 5.54 23.03
N ALA A 199 -5.60 4.97 23.84
CA ALA A 199 -5.33 3.75 24.60
C ALA A 199 -5.09 2.54 23.67
N ALA A 200 -5.97 2.34 22.70
CA ALA A 200 -5.84 1.26 21.70
C ALA A 200 -4.57 1.43 20.85
N LYS A 201 -4.28 2.64 20.37
CA LYS A 201 -3.03 2.94 19.65
C LYS A 201 -1.81 2.58 20.48
N GLN A 202 -1.78 2.95 21.76
CA GLN A 202 -0.67 2.63 22.66
C GLN A 202 -0.49 1.11 22.81
N GLU A 203 -1.58 0.37 22.98
CA GLU A 203 -1.55 -1.08 23.11
C GLU A 203 -1.11 -1.78 21.82
N LEU A 204 -1.53 -1.25 20.66
CA LEU A 204 -1.20 -1.78 19.33
C LEU A 204 0.23 -1.43 18.87
N ARG A 205 0.97 -0.56 19.58
CA ARG A 205 2.37 -0.24 19.24
C ARG A 205 3.28 -1.46 19.29
N GLU A 206 2.98 -2.42 20.15
CA GLU A 206 3.73 -3.67 20.21
C GLU A 206 3.60 -4.47 18.91
N LEU A 207 2.38 -4.56 18.38
CA LEU A 207 2.08 -5.25 17.13
C LEU A 207 2.76 -4.55 15.93
N VAL A 208 2.75 -3.21 15.92
CA VAL A 208 3.52 -2.40 14.94
C VAL A 208 5.02 -2.71 15.04
N ALA A 209 5.58 -2.76 16.25
CA ALA A 209 7.01 -3.02 16.46
C ALA A 209 7.41 -4.43 15.99
N TYR A 210 6.56 -5.43 16.22
CA TYR A 210 6.74 -6.78 15.70
C TYR A 210 6.76 -6.83 14.18
N LEU A 211 5.77 -6.22 13.53
CA LEU A 211 5.68 -6.21 12.07
C LEU A 211 6.86 -5.46 11.43
N ARG A 212 7.32 -4.37 12.04
CA ARG A 212 8.46 -3.56 11.56
C ARG A 212 9.81 -4.25 11.76
N ARG A 213 10.00 -4.99 12.87
CA ARG A 213 11.28 -5.63 13.23
C ARG A 213 11.09 -7.09 13.69
N PRO A 214 10.62 -7.98 12.81
CA PRO A 214 10.24 -9.33 13.20
C PRO A 214 11.40 -10.17 13.71
N GLN A 215 12.64 -9.89 13.28
CA GLN A 215 13.84 -10.62 13.72
C GLN A 215 14.09 -10.53 15.23
N LEU A 216 13.63 -9.47 15.89
CA LEU A 216 13.78 -9.29 17.33
C LEU A 216 12.89 -10.25 18.14
N TYR A 217 11.80 -10.73 17.53
CA TYR A 217 10.80 -11.58 18.17
C TYR A 217 11.03 -13.07 17.90
N GLN A 218 11.88 -13.42 16.92
CA GLN A 218 12.21 -14.82 16.54
C GLN A 218 12.94 -15.64 17.62
N ARG A 219 13.54 -15.01 18.64
CA ARG A 219 14.33 -15.70 19.67
C ARG A 219 13.55 -16.09 20.93
N SER A 220 12.35 -15.52 21.14
CA SER A 220 11.46 -15.88 22.23
C SER A 220 10.45 -16.90 21.72
N ARG A 221 10.60 -18.19 22.09
CA ARG A 221 9.56 -19.23 21.85
C ARG A 221 8.26 -18.96 22.62
N THR A 222 8.25 -17.97 23.51
CA THR A 222 7.26 -17.81 24.59
C THR A 222 6.29 -16.65 24.39
N THR A 223 6.46 -15.82 23.36
CA THR A 223 5.57 -14.70 23.08
C THR A 223 5.22 -14.70 21.60
N ALA A 224 4.50 -15.74 21.23
CA ALA A 224 3.58 -15.68 20.13
C ALA A 224 2.71 -14.42 20.27
N LEU A 225 2.73 -13.49 19.32
CA LEU A 225 1.72 -12.43 19.35
C LEU A 225 0.38 -13.08 18.97
N GLU A 226 -0.47 -13.24 19.98
CA GLU A 226 -1.84 -13.69 19.82
C GLU A 226 -2.58 -12.79 18.82
N GLU A 227 -3.51 -13.39 18.10
CA GLU A 227 -4.38 -12.72 17.17
C GLU A 227 -5.21 -11.68 17.91
N THR A 228 -5.23 -10.47 17.35
CA THR A 228 -5.83 -9.33 18.04
C THR A 228 -7.29 -9.17 17.64
N LEU A 229 -8.19 -9.04 18.60
CA LEU A 229 -9.59 -8.71 18.38
C LEU A 229 -9.86 -7.27 18.75
N LEU A 230 -10.23 -6.45 17.76
CA LEU A 230 -10.71 -5.10 17.95
C LEU A 230 -12.20 -5.12 18.28
N VAL A 231 -12.53 -4.83 19.53
CA VAL A 231 -13.90 -4.77 20.04
C VAL A 231 -14.39 -3.33 20.01
N GLY A 232 -15.49 -3.06 19.32
CA GLY A 232 -16.05 -1.71 19.28
C GLY A 232 -17.34 -1.60 18.49
N HIS A 233 -18.12 -0.55 18.73
CA HIS A 233 -19.36 -0.26 18.01
C HIS A 233 -19.10 -0.18 16.50
N PRO A 234 -20.01 -0.62 15.61
CA PRO A 234 -19.81 -0.54 14.15
C PRO A 234 -19.51 0.88 13.65
N CYS A 235 -20.00 1.90 14.34
CA CYS A 235 -19.73 3.32 14.05
C CYS A 235 -18.35 3.82 14.48
N THR A 236 -17.53 2.98 15.13
CA THR A 236 -16.12 3.30 15.40
C THR A 236 -15.29 2.93 14.16
N GLU A 237 -14.36 3.79 13.73
CA GLU A 237 -13.55 3.56 12.52
C GLU A 237 -12.44 2.53 12.76
N ARG A 238 -12.84 1.31 13.12
CA ARG A 238 -11.97 0.16 13.35
C ARG A 238 -11.08 -0.10 12.13
N THR A 239 -11.67 -0.04 10.94
CA THR A 239 -10.97 -0.22 9.67
C THR A 239 -9.87 0.82 9.47
N LEU A 240 -10.13 2.12 9.76
CA LEU A 240 -9.12 3.16 9.65
C LEU A 240 -7.98 2.96 10.65
N LEU A 241 -8.28 2.55 11.89
CA LEU A 241 -7.25 2.21 12.87
C LEU A 241 -6.36 1.07 12.37
N VAL A 242 -6.93 0.02 11.78
CA VAL A 242 -6.17 -1.10 11.20
C VAL A 242 -5.28 -0.64 10.04
N HIS A 243 -5.78 0.24 9.17
CA HIS A 243 -4.97 0.86 8.13
C HIS A 243 -3.81 1.65 8.74
N GLY A 244 -4.07 2.40 9.81
CA GLY A 244 -3.06 3.09 10.61
C GLY A 244 -1.97 2.17 11.15
N ILE A 245 -2.33 0.97 11.63
CA ILE A 245 -1.35 -0.04 12.09
C ILE A 245 -0.47 -0.48 10.94
N ALA A 246 -1.05 -0.83 9.79
CA ALA A 246 -0.30 -1.32 8.63
C ALA A 246 0.63 -0.23 8.06
N GLY A 247 0.17 1.02 7.98
CA GLY A 247 0.99 2.14 7.52
C GLY A 247 2.09 2.52 8.52
N GLU A 248 1.81 2.49 9.82
CA GLU A 248 2.85 2.61 10.85
C GLU A 248 3.87 1.47 10.76
N ALA A 249 3.44 0.23 10.59
CA ALA A 249 4.33 -0.92 10.48
C ALA A 249 5.08 -0.97 9.14
N VAL A 250 4.60 -0.25 8.13
CA VAL A 250 5.11 -0.29 6.75
C VAL A 250 5.02 -1.68 6.17
N VAL A 251 3.87 -2.30 6.33
CA VAL A 251 3.61 -3.63 5.82
C VAL A 251 2.39 -3.63 4.93
N SER A 252 2.28 -4.64 4.09
CA SER A 252 1.08 -4.81 3.28
C SER A 252 -0.09 -5.20 4.18
N LEU A 253 -1.27 -4.67 3.85
CA LEU A 253 -2.55 -5.02 4.47
C LEU A 253 -3.26 -5.98 3.53
N VAL A 254 -3.51 -7.20 4.01
CA VAL A 254 -4.38 -8.17 3.34
C VAL A 254 -5.70 -8.16 4.08
N SER A 255 -6.77 -7.68 3.47
CA SER A 255 -8.08 -7.56 4.12
C SER A 255 -9.06 -8.58 3.56
N LEU A 256 -9.87 -9.15 4.45
CA LEU A 256 -10.99 -10.04 4.14
C LEU A 256 -12.26 -9.49 4.77
N SER A 257 -13.25 -9.14 3.95
CA SER A 257 -14.56 -8.72 4.44
C SER A 257 -15.50 -9.92 4.61
N LEU A 258 -15.70 -10.38 5.85
CA LEU A 258 -16.64 -11.46 6.12
C LEU A 258 -18.09 -11.01 5.92
N SER A 259 -18.41 -9.74 6.17
CA SER A 259 -19.71 -9.16 5.84
C SER A 259 -20.09 -9.33 4.37
N LYS A 260 -19.16 -9.05 3.43
CA LYS A 260 -19.39 -9.26 2.00
C LYS A 260 -19.53 -10.74 1.65
N LEU A 261 -18.67 -11.60 2.20
CA LEU A 261 -18.74 -13.05 2.00
C LEU A 261 -20.07 -13.64 2.46
N VAL A 262 -20.52 -13.30 3.67
CA VAL A 262 -21.77 -13.80 4.25
C VAL A 262 -22.99 -13.31 3.46
N ASN A 263 -23.02 -12.03 3.09
CA ASN A 263 -24.11 -11.50 2.28
C ASN A 263 -24.22 -12.24 0.93
N LEU A 264 -23.09 -12.49 0.27
CA LEU A 264 -23.05 -13.28 -0.96
C LEU A 264 -23.57 -14.70 -0.73
N MET A 265 -23.11 -15.36 0.34
CA MET A 265 -23.53 -16.73 0.65
C MET A 265 -25.03 -16.83 0.92
N ASN A 266 -25.61 -15.88 1.67
CA ASN A 266 -27.04 -15.83 1.90
C ASN A 266 -27.81 -15.58 0.59
N ALA A 267 -27.36 -14.64 -0.25
CA ALA A 267 -27.98 -14.36 -1.54
C ALA A 267 -28.01 -15.60 -2.46
N LEU A 268 -26.89 -16.33 -2.54
CA LEU A 268 -26.79 -17.55 -3.34
C LEU A 268 -27.56 -18.75 -2.75
N ALA A 269 -27.75 -18.79 -1.43
CA ALA A 269 -28.49 -19.86 -0.77
C ALA A 269 -30.02 -19.77 -0.98
N VAL A 270 -30.56 -18.58 -1.22
CA VAL A 270 -32.02 -18.35 -1.25
C VAL A 270 -32.67 -18.73 -2.60
N ASN A 271 -31.92 -19.03 -3.67
CA ASN A 271 -32.47 -19.28 -5.03
C ASN A 271 -33.45 -18.19 -5.55
N MET A 272 -33.56 -17.04 -4.88
CA MET A 272 -34.37 -15.88 -5.27
C MET A 272 -33.47 -14.66 -5.47
N VAL A 273 -32.52 -14.79 -6.39
CA VAL A 273 -31.97 -13.61 -7.04
C VAL A 273 -32.68 -13.56 -8.38
N ASP A 274 -33.48 -12.53 -8.62
CA ASP A 274 -34.13 -12.34 -9.91
C ASP A 274 -33.06 -12.37 -11.01
N ALA A 275 -33.36 -12.97 -12.16
CA ALA A 275 -32.40 -13.17 -13.23
C ALA A 275 -31.73 -11.85 -13.71
N GLU A 276 -32.35 -10.69 -13.44
CA GLU A 276 -31.82 -9.36 -13.70
C GLU A 276 -30.78 -8.90 -12.65
N ASP A 277 -30.90 -9.32 -11.39
CA ASP A 277 -29.91 -9.07 -10.33
C ASP A 277 -28.69 -10.00 -10.43
N LEU A 278 -28.85 -11.15 -11.10
CA LEU A 278 -27.76 -12.06 -11.43
C LEU A 278 -26.79 -11.49 -12.47
N VAL A 279 -27.24 -10.59 -13.36
CA VAL A 279 -26.38 -9.96 -14.38
C VAL A 279 -25.28 -9.10 -13.75
N TRP A 280 -25.53 -8.53 -12.57
CA TRP A 280 -24.52 -7.81 -11.79
C TRP A 280 -23.54 -8.75 -11.06
N LEU A 281 -23.99 -9.95 -10.67
CA LEU A 281 -23.15 -10.96 -10.01
C LEU A 281 -22.23 -11.70 -11.00
N GLU A 282 -22.60 -11.84 -12.29
CA GLU A 282 -21.79 -12.57 -13.27
C GLU A 282 -20.52 -11.84 -13.74
N HIS A 283 -20.44 -10.52 -13.59
CA HIS A 283 -19.27 -9.74 -13.99
C HIS A 283 -18.22 -9.56 -12.88
N GLU A 284 -18.60 -9.67 -11.61
CA GLU A 284 -17.68 -9.53 -10.46
C GLU A 284 -17.37 -10.85 -9.72
N TYR A 285 -18.15 -11.92 -9.94
CA TYR A 285 -17.99 -13.18 -9.20
C TYR A 285 -17.66 -14.35 -10.14
N PRO A 286 -16.53 -15.04 -9.93
CA PRO A 286 -16.13 -16.14 -10.80
C PRO A 286 -17.13 -17.30 -10.81
N ALA A 287 -17.22 -18.00 -11.94
CA ALA A 287 -18.07 -19.17 -12.15
C ALA A 287 -17.87 -20.31 -11.12
N PHE A 288 -16.77 -20.35 -10.37
CA PHE A 288 -16.49 -21.38 -9.35
C PHE A 288 -17.38 -21.29 -8.10
N LEU A 289 -18.17 -20.23 -7.92
CA LEU A 289 -19.09 -20.06 -6.77
C LEU A 289 -20.40 -20.84 -6.89
N ARG A 290 -20.69 -21.48 -8.03
CA ARG A 290 -22.01 -22.10 -8.30
C ARG A 290 -22.17 -23.55 -7.86
N ASP A 291 -21.09 -24.32 -7.69
CA ASP A 291 -21.20 -25.78 -7.48
C ASP A 291 -21.27 -26.20 -6.00
N ASN A 292 -20.45 -25.61 -5.13
CA ASN A 292 -20.45 -25.90 -3.69
C ASN A 292 -20.07 -24.65 -2.89
N LEU A 293 -21.09 -23.88 -2.49
CA LEU A 293 -20.95 -22.61 -1.80
C LEU A 293 -20.03 -22.70 -0.56
N THR A 294 -20.20 -23.75 0.24
CA THR A 294 -19.41 -23.97 1.46
C THR A 294 -17.94 -24.24 1.12
N GLN A 295 -17.67 -25.16 0.19
CA GLN A 295 -16.30 -25.47 -0.19
C GLN A 295 -15.61 -24.26 -0.82
N THR A 296 -16.34 -23.49 -1.62
CA THR A 296 -15.82 -22.30 -2.25
C THR A 296 -15.45 -21.22 -1.23
N ALA A 297 -16.33 -20.94 -0.27
CA ALA A 297 -16.06 -19.98 0.79
C ALA A 297 -14.88 -20.42 1.67
N ARG A 298 -14.72 -21.74 1.90
CA ARG A 298 -13.54 -22.30 2.57
C ARG A 298 -12.25 -22.13 1.76
N ASN A 299 -12.31 -22.38 0.45
CA ASN A 299 -11.17 -22.18 -0.46
C ASN A 299 -10.75 -20.71 -0.51
N LEU A 300 -11.70 -19.78 -0.40
CA LEU A 300 -11.42 -18.36 -0.33
C LEU A 300 -10.68 -17.99 0.96
N LEU A 301 -11.16 -18.47 2.11
CA LEU A 301 -10.47 -18.29 3.39
C LEU A 301 -9.03 -18.81 3.28
N HIS A 302 -8.87 -20.05 2.80
CA HIS A 302 -7.56 -20.64 2.57
C HIS A 302 -6.67 -19.78 1.66
N SER A 303 -7.19 -19.36 0.50
CA SER A 303 -6.45 -18.53 -0.46
C SER A 303 -6.06 -17.16 0.11
N THR A 304 -6.89 -16.60 1.00
CA THR A 304 -6.59 -15.33 1.70
C THR A 304 -5.42 -15.51 2.66
N PHE A 305 -5.39 -16.59 3.43
CA PHE A 305 -4.27 -16.89 4.32
C PHE A 305 -3.00 -17.23 3.54
N GLU A 306 -3.10 -17.94 2.42
CA GLU A 306 -1.97 -18.15 1.50
C GLU A 306 -1.48 -16.83 0.87
N LEU A 307 -2.40 -15.89 0.60
CA LEU A 307 -2.06 -14.55 0.18
C LEU A 307 -1.28 -13.83 1.30
N ALA A 308 -1.76 -13.83 2.55
CA ALA A 308 -1.02 -13.25 3.68
C ALA A 308 0.38 -13.89 3.85
N LYS A 309 0.47 -15.22 3.80
CA LYS A 309 1.75 -15.98 3.81
C LYS A 309 2.67 -15.61 2.66
N THR A 310 2.09 -15.21 1.52
CA THR A 310 2.85 -14.69 0.40
C THR A 310 3.33 -13.28 0.74
N TRP A 311 2.44 -12.37 1.12
CA TRP A 311 2.72 -10.95 1.34
C TRP A 311 3.48 -10.60 2.62
N SER A 312 3.80 -11.58 3.46
CA SER A 312 4.63 -11.41 4.65
C SER A 312 5.96 -10.65 4.37
N PRO A 313 6.37 -9.68 5.23
CA PRO A 313 5.65 -9.21 6.42
C PRO A 313 4.35 -8.47 6.08
N CYS A 314 3.24 -8.83 6.75
CA CYS A 314 1.93 -8.23 6.49
C CYS A 314 1.01 -8.25 7.72
N LEU A 315 0.01 -7.37 7.69
CA LEU A 315 -1.14 -7.42 8.59
C LEU A 315 -2.30 -8.11 7.84
N LEU A 316 -2.80 -9.21 8.38
CA LEU A 316 -4.02 -9.87 7.90
C LEU A 316 -5.21 -9.31 8.68
N PHE A 317 -6.13 -8.65 7.99
CA PHE A 317 -7.30 -8.02 8.57
C PHE A 317 -8.58 -8.79 8.20
N ILE A 318 -9.30 -9.26 9.22
CA ILE A 318 -10.59 -9.94 9.07
C ILE A 318 -11.70 -8.99 9.54
N GLU A 319 -12.43 -8.40 8.61
CA GLU A 319 -13.48 -7.43 8.91
C GLU A 319 -14.78 -8.12 9.30
N ASP A 320 -15.39 -7.64 10.39
CA ASP A 320 -16.68 -8.05 10.94
C ASP A 320 -16.76 -9.56 11.19
N LEU A 321 -15.98 -10.06 12.16
CA LEU A 321 -15.98 -11.46 12.55
C LEU A 321 -17.36 -11.98 12.97
N ASP A 322 -18.15 -11.11 13.60
CA ASP A 322 -19.56 -11.36 13.96
C ASP A 322 -20.50 -11.46 12.75
N ALA A 323 -20.06 -11.11 11.53
CA ALA A 323 -20.84 -11.36 10.33
C ALA A 323 -21.15 -12.86 10.13
N LEU A 324 -20.26 -13.76 10.58
CA LEU A 324 -20.51 -15.21 10.54
C LEU A 324 -21.83 -15.60 11.22
N LEU A 325 -22.24 -14.87 12.25
CA LEU A 325 -23.50 -15.13 12.97
C LEU A 325 -24.73 -14.88 12.09
N ARG A 326 -24.61 -14.04 11.07
CA ARG A 326 -25.68 -13.70 10.10
C ARG A 326 -25.85 -14.73 8.98
N LEU A 327 -25.01 -15.76 8.92
CA LEU A 327 -25.24 -16.90 8.02
C LEU A 327 -26.48 -17.66 8.48
N GLU A 328 -27.46 -17.80 7.58
CA GLU A 328 -28.72 -18.49 7.88
C GLU A 328 -28.51 -19.99 8.11
N SER A 329 -27.65 -20.61 7.29
CA SER A 329 -27.28 -22.01 7.45
C SER A 329 -26.27 -22.19 8.59
N LYS A 330 -26.71 -22.87 9.66
CA LYS A 330 -25.84 -23.28 10.77
C LYS A 330 -24.67 -24.15 10.29
N GLU A 331 -24.90 -25.01 9.31
CA GLU A 331 -23.86 -25.88 8.74
C GLU A 331 -22.77 -25.07 8.04
N HIS A 332 -23.16 -24.10 7.20
CA HIS A 332 -22.20 -23.22 6.51
C HIS A 332 -21.41 -22.37 7.51
N ARG A 333 -22.08 -21.84 8.54
CA ARG A 333 -21.45 -21.07 9.62
C ARG A 333 -20.38 -21.89 10.34
N MET A 334 -20.73 -23.11 10.79
CA MET A 334 -19.79 -24.00 11.47
C MET A 334 -18.63 -24.41 10.56
N ALA A 335 -18.87 -24.62 9.26
CA ALA A 335 -17.82 -24.98 8.31
C ALA A 335 -16.81 -23.84 8.10
N LEU A 336 -17.27 -22.59 8.00
CA LEU A 336 -16.38 -21.43 7.87
C LEU A 336 -15.61 -21.11 9.14
N GLN A 337 -16.28 -21.18 10.29
CA GLN A 337 -15.62 -21.00 11.58
C GLN A 337 -14.49 -22.02 11.77
N ARG A 338 -14.74 -23.30 11.50
CA ARG A 338 -13.71 -24.34 11.56
C ARG A 338 -12.58 -24.11 10.57
N GLN A 339 -12.88 -23.67 9.34
CA GLN A 339 -11.84 -23.33 8.39
C GLN A 339 -10.98 -22.16 8.90
N LEU A 340 -11.58 -21.13 9.49
CA LEU A 340 -10.85 -20.02 10.06
C LEU A 340 -9.89 -20.49 11.17
N LEU A 341 -10.37 -21.31 12.11
CA LEU A 341 -9.53 -21.89 13.17
C LEU A 341 -8.34 -22.67 12.59
N VAL A 342 -8.59 -23.54 11.60
CA VAL A 342 -7.53 -24.30 10.92
C VAL A 342 -6.49 -23.38 10.27
N GLU A 343 -6.91 -22.26 9.68
CA GLU A 343 -5.97 -21.32 9.06
C GLU A 343 -5.17 -20.51 10.09
N LEU A 344 -5.78 -20.14 11.22
CA LEU A 344 -5.11 -19.50 12.35
C LEU A 344 -4.03 -20.43 12.93
N ASP A 345 -4.40 -21.68 13.23
CA ASP A 345 -3.49 -22.72 13.74
C ASP A 345 -2.32 -23.02 12.78
N ALA A 346 -2.53 -22.80 11.47
CA ALA A 346 -1.53 -23.05 10.44
C ALA A 346 -0.53 -21.89 10.23
N LEU A 347 -0.66 -20.78 10.95
CA LEU A 347 0.28 -19.67 10.87
C LEU A 347 1.62 -20.04 11.54
N ASP A 348 2.71 -19.97 10.77
CA ASP A 348 4.06 -20.22 11.26
C ASP A 348 4.79 -18.90 11.57
N TRP A 349 5.40 -18.86 12.76
CA TRP A 349 6.27 -17.79 13.28
C TRP A 349 7.43 -17.39 12.37
N GLN A 350 7.84 -18.25 11.42
CA GLN A 350 8.87 -17.90 10.44
C GLN A 350 8.44 -16.81 9.46
N LYS A 351 7.13 -16.71 9.19
CA LYS A 351 6.58 -15.66 8.34
C LYS A 351 5.93 -14.61 9.23
N PRO A 352 6.50 -13.40 9.37
CA PRO A 352 5.92 -12.36 10.20
C PRO A 352 4.56 -11.93 9.67
N ILE A 353 3.50 -12.45 10.27
CA ILE A 353 2.11 -12.13 9.98
C ILE A 353 1.48 -11.82 11.32
N ALA A 354 0.78 -10.70 11.41
CA ALA A 354 -0.10 -10.41 12.52
C ALA A 354 -1.54 -10.49 12.00
N VAL A 355 -2.44 -11.08 12.78
CA VAL A 355 -3.87 -11.13 12.44
C VAL A 355 -4.62 -10.18 13.34
N ILE A 356 -5.50 -9.39 12.75
CA ILE A 356 -6.44 -8.55 13.46
C ILE A 356 -7.84 -8.77 12.94
N ALA A 357 -8.81 -8.95 13.83
CA ALA A 357 -10.22 -9.06 13.47
C ALA A 357 -11.06 -8.00 14.17
N THR A 358 -12.18 -7.59 13.58
CA THR A 358 -13.12 -6.66 14.20
C THR A 358 -14.38 -7.35 14.63
N VAL A 359 -14.93 -6.93 15.78
CA VAL A 359 -16.20 -7.45 16.30
C VAL A 359 -16.93 -6.34 17.07
N TYR A 360 -18.26 -6.36 17.07
CA TYR A 360 -19.02 -5.51 18.00
C TYR A 360 -19.27 -6.20 19.34
N LYS A 361 -19.86 -7.40 19.29
CA LYS A 361 -20.26 -8.18 20.48
C LYS A 361 -19.48 -9.48 20.56
N PRO A 362 -18.27 -9.49 21.15
CA PRO A 362 -17.43 -10.68 21.24
C PRO A 362 -18.09 -11.82 22.03
N GLU A 363 -19.00 -11.51 22.95
CA GLU A 363 -19.77 -12.50 23.73
C GLU A 363 -20.72 -13.37 22.89
N LEU A 364 -21.00 -12.98 21.65
CA LEU A 364 -21.81 -13.77 20.71
C LEU A 364 -20.99 -14.71 19.83
N LEU A 365 -19.66 -14.56 19.81
CA LEU A 365 -18.77 -15.44 19.07
C LEU A 365 -18.66 -16.80 19.76
N ASP A 366 -18.29 -17.80 18.97
CA ASP A 366 -17.98 -19.12 19.50
C ASP A 366 -16.77 -19.04 20.46
N PRO A 367 -16.85 -19.61 21.67
CA PRO A 367 -15.73 -19.64 22.62
C PRO A 367 -14.43 -20.17 22.02
N GLU A 368 -14.46 -21.12 21.06
CA GLU A 368 -13.26 -21.68 20.42
C GLU A 368 -12.42 -20.58 19.72
N LEU A 369 -13.07 -19.57 19.13
CA LEU A 369 -12.38 -18.43 18.50
C LEU A 369 -11.66 -17.54 19.52
N MET A 370 -12.03 -17.64 20.79
CA MET A 370 -11.59 -16.77 21.88
C MET A 370 -10.56 -17.45 22.79
N GLU A 371 -10.17 -18.69 22.49
CA GLU A 371 -9.17 -19.45 23.22
C GLU A 371 -7.74 -18.94 22.98
N VAL A 372 -6.81 -19.37 23.83
CA VAL A 372 -5.39 -19.03 23.73
C VAL A 372 -4.84 -19.61 22.41
N GLY A 373 -4.18 -18.77 21.62
CA GLY A 373 -3.72 -19.11 20.26
C GLY A 373 -4.67 -18.66 19.14
N HIS A 374 -5.80 -18.03 19.49
CA HIS A 374 -6.69 -17.33 18.56
C HIS A 374 -6.93 -15.89 19.08
N PHE A 375 -8.17 -15.40 19.07
CA PHE A 375 -8.56 -14.03 19.43
C PHE A 375 -8.67 -13.79 20.94
N ASN A 376 -7.70 -14.29 21.73
CA ASN A 376 -7.67 -14.07 23.17
C ASN A 376 -7.33 -12.60 23.52
N ARG A 377 -6.40 -12.01 22.78
CA ARG A 377 -6.00 -10.61 22.94
C ARG A 377 -7.09 -9.67 22.43
N ARG A 378 -7.69 -8.88 23.32
CA ARG A 378 -8.77 -7.94 22.99
C ARG A 378 -8.36 -6.50 23.23
N VAL A 379 -8.53 -5.67 22.21
CA VAL A 379 -8.37 -4.22 22.31
C VAL A 379 -9.75 -3.58 22.16
N VAL A 380 -10.22 -2.92 23.22
CA VAL A 380 -11.56 -2.32 23.26
C VAL A 380 -11.48 -0.84 22.86
N LEU A 381 -12.31 -0.44 21.90
CA LEU A 381 -12.47 0.94 21.48
C LEU A 381 -13.60 1.60 22.28
N SER A 382 -13.34 2.78 22.86
CA SER A 382 -14.35 3.56 23.58
C SER A 382 -15.39 4.18 22.63
N GLU A 383 -16.64 4.30 23.08
CA GLU A 383 -17.80 4.80 22.32
C GLU A 383 -17.65 6.24 21.77
N SER A 384 -16.71 7.02 22.27
CA SER A 384 -16.45 8.42 21.87
C SER A 384 -15.44 8.58 20.73
N TYR A 385 -15.20 7.54 19.93
CA TYR A 385 -14.41 7.64 18.71
C TYR A 385 -15.27 8.32 17.63
N ALA A 386 -15.03 9.61 17.40
CA ALA A 386 -15.69 10.35 16.33
C ALA A 386 -15.16 9.92 14.95
N ILE A 387 -16.08 9.78 14.00
CA ILE A 387 -15.78 9.59 12.57
C ILE A 387 -14.90 10.77 12.11
N HIS A 388 -13.71 10.50 11.55
CA HIS A 388 -12.91 11.52 10.90
C HIS A 388 -13.72 12.03 9.70
N PRO A 389 -13.87 13.36 9.48
CA PRO A 389 -14.51 13.90 8.28
C PRO A 389 -13.89 13.44 6.94
N ALA A 390 -12.74 12.76 6.98
CA ALA A 390 -12.01 12.21 5.83
C ALA A 390 -12.35 10.74 5.55
N ALA A 391 -13.02 10.06 6.49
CA ALA A 391 -13.45 8.67 6.37
C ALA A 391 -14.97 8.54 6.11
N GLN A 392 -15.67 9.67 5.93
CA GLN A 392 -16.97 9.66 5.26
C GLN A 392 -16.73 9.29 3.79
N THR A 393 -17.44 8.29 3.27
CA THR A 393 -17.49 7.98 1.84
C THR A 393 -18.70 8.66 1.21
N LYS A 394 -18.56 9.06 -0.07
CA LYS A 394 -19.67 9.49 -0.92
C LYS A 394 -19.61 8.72 -2.23
N LEU A 395 -20.73 8.63 -2.95
CA LEU A 395 -20.73 8.02 -4.28
C LEU A 395 -20.24 9.03 -5.32
N CYS A 396 -19.31 8.61 -6.17
CA CYS A 396 -19.00 9.36 -7.39
C CYS A 396 -20.26 9.40 -8.26
N LEU A 397 -20.80 10.58 -8.53
CA LEU A 397 -22.02 10.71 -9.32
C LEU A 397 -21.84 10.27 -10.79
N SER A 398 -20.60 10.22 -11.28
CA SER A 398 -20.24 9.80 -12.64
C SER A 398 -20.11 8.27 -12.77
N CYS A 399 -19.27 7.62 -11.97
CA CYS A 399 -19.01 6.17 -12.09
C CYS A 399 -19.66 5.31 -10.99
N LYS A 400 -20.39 5.92 -10.05
CA LYS A 400 -21.10 5.26 -8.93
C LYS A 400 -20.22 4.46 -7.97
N HIS A 401 -18.90 4.60 -8.03
CA HIS A 401 -18.00 4.02 -7.03
C HIS A 401 -17.99 4.86 -5.76
N GLU A 402 -17.89 4.20 -4.60
CA GLU A 402 -17.60 4.88 -3.34
C GLU A 402 -16.21 5.51 -3.38
N VAL A 403 -16.15 6.78 -2.99
CA VAL A 403 -14.93 7.59 -2.92
C VAL A 403 -14.92 8.36 -1.61
N LEU A 404 -13.75 8.76 -1.13
CA LEU A 404 -13.66 9.54 0.10
C LEU A 404 -14.33 10.91 -0.09
N ALA A 405 -15.10 11.35 0.92
CA ALA A 405 -15.95 12.54 0.83
C ALA A 405 -15.13 13.84 0.64
N ASN A 406 -13.90 13.85 1.13
CA ASN A 406 -12.96 14.97 1.04
C ASN A 406 -12.16 15.00 -0.29
N TRP A 407 -12.34 14.03 -1.19
CA TRP A 407 -11.64 14.04 -2.48
C TRP A 407 -12.28 15.04 -3.45
N HIS A 408 -11.39 15.72 -4.20
CA HIS A 408 -11.76 16.69 -5.22
C HIS A 408 -12.07 16.05 -6.57
N TYR A 409 -11.49 14.87 -6.84
CA TYR A 409 -11.65 14.12 -8.07
C TYR A 409 -11.80 12.63 -7.77
N CYS A 410 -12.58 11.93 -8.60
CA CYS A 410 -12.79 10.49 -8.48
C CYS A 410 -11.52 9.75 -8.90
N VAL A 411 -10.95 8.93 -8.02
CA VAL A 411 -9.75 8.13 -8.34
C VAL A 411 -10.01 7.12 -9.47
N TYR A 412 -11.26 6.71 -9.66
CA TYR A 412 -11.62 5.69 -10.65
C TYR A 412 -11.88 6.26 -12.05
N CYS A 413 -12.46 7.47 -12.15
CA CYS A 413 -12.83 8.04 -13.46
C CYS A 413 -12.34 9.47 -13.71
N GLY A 414 -11.65 10.10 -12.75
CA GLY A 414 -11.14 11.47 -12.86
C GLY A 414 -12.19 12.58 -12.77
N ALA A 415 -13.48 12.26 -12.61
CA ALA A 415 -14.54 13.26 -12.53
C ALA A 415 -14.42 14.11 -11.24
N SER A 416 -14.63 15.43 -11.35
CA SER A 416 -14.69 16.32 -10.18
C SER A 416 -15.80 15.89 -9.22
N LEU A 417 -15.44 15.77 -7.96
CA LEU A 417 -16.30 15.38 -6.84
C LEU A 417 -16.79 16.57 -6.01
N VAL A 418 -16.36 17.79 -6.37
CA VAL A 418 -16.82 19.05 -5.78
C VAL A 418 -17.73 19.75 -6.77
N LYS A 419 -18.95 20.10 -6.34
CA LYS A 419 -19.78 21.06 -7.09
C LYS A 419 -19.22 22.46 -6.84
N ALA A 420 -18.80 23.13 -7.90
CA ALA A 420 -18.43 24.54 -7.85
C ALA A 420 -19.70 25.40 -8.00
N CYS A 421 -19.72 26.57 -7.37
CA CYS A 421 -20.75 27.57 -7.64
C CYS A 421 -20.74 27.91 -9.14
N PRO A 422 -21.87 27.77 -9.85
CA PRO A 422 -21.92 28.04 -11.29
C PRO A 422 -21.65 29.51 -11.64
N HIS A 423 -21.71 30.39 -10.65
CA HIS A 423 -21.57 31.83 -10.84
C HIS A 423 -20.16 32.37 -10.60
N CYS A 424 -19.41 31.80 -9.64
CA CYS A 424 -18.08 32.31 -9.26
C CYS A 424 -16.99 31.23 -9.22
N GLY A 425 -17.34 29.95 -9.43
CA GLY A 425 -16.40 28.83 -9.43
C GLY A 425 -15.91 28.41 -8.04
N ALA A 426 -16.35 29.06 -6.96
CA ALA A 426 -15.95 28.69 -5.61
C ALA A 426 -16.44 27.27 -5.24
N PRO A 427 -15.60 26.42 -4.63
CA PRO A 427 -15.97 25.08 -4.21
C PRO A 427 -17.07 25.15 -3.14
N HIS A 428 -18.19 24.46 -3.36
CA HIS A 428 -19.31 24.45 -2.41
C HIS A 428 -19.25 23.18 -1.55
N VAL A 429 -19.15 23.36 -0.23
CA VAL A 429 -19.31 22.26 0.74
C VAL A 429 -20.81 21.95 0.83
N GLU A 430 -21.21 20.68 0.68
CA GLU A 430 -22.62 20.29 0.83
C GLU A 430 -23.04 20.44 2.31
N VAL A 431 -23.70 21.55 2.61
CA VAL A 431 -24.40 21.78 3.88
C VAL A 431 -25.90 21.70 3.59
N GLU A 432 -26.57 20.70 4.15
CA GLU A 432 -28.01 20.50 3.98
C GLU A 432 -28.78 21.78 4.40
N GLY A 433 -29.51 22.39 3.45
CA GLY A 433 -30.25 23.64 3.67
C GLY A 433 -29.55 24.94 3.25
N ALA A 434 -28.31 24.91 2.76
CA ALA A 434 -27.61 26.11 2.27
C ALA A 434 -28.18 26.59 0.91
N ARG A 435 -28.84 27.75 0.90
CA ARG A 435 -29.48 28.34 -0.29
C ARG A 435 -28.57 29.23 -1.13
N TYR A 436 -27.52 29.80 -0.53
CA TYR A 436 -26.65 30.80 -1.16
C TYR A 436 -25.17 30.42 -1.06
N CYS A 437 -24.39 30.80 -2.07
CA CYS A 437 -22.94 30.63 -2.07
C CYS A 437 -22.31 31.53 -1.01
N PHE A 438 -21.54 30.94 -0.09
CA PHE A 438 -20.87 31.69 0.99
C PHE A 438 -19.78 32.65 0.51
N SER A 439 -19.27 32.48 -0.72
CA SER A 439 -18.23 33.36 -1.28
C SER A 439 -18.80 34.53 -2.08
N CYS A 440 -19.81 34.31 -2.94
CA CYS A 440 -20.36 35.37 -3.81
C CYS A 440 -21.82 35.75 -3.54
N GLY A 441 -22.50 35.04 -2.63
CA GLY A 441 -23.89 35.33 -2.24
C GLY A 441 -24.95 34.89 -3.25
N SER A 442 -24.58 34.29 -4.40
CA SER A 442 -25.54 33.86 -5.43
C SER A 442 -26.37 32.66 -4.95
N ASP A 443 -27.67 32.63 -5.31
CA ASP A 443 -28.53 31.46 -5.06
C ASP A 443 -28.05 30.29 -5.92
N VAL A 444 -27.78 29.15 -5.28
CA VAL A 444 -27.12 27.99 -5.92
C VAL A 444 -28.14 26.95 -6.42
N TRP A 445 -29.43 27.13 -6.10
CA TRP A 445 -30.49 26.13 -6.36
C TRP A 445 -31.73 26.70 -7.05
N SER A 446 -31.79 28.00 -7.34
CA SER A 446 -32.95 28.65 -7.97
C SER A 446 -33.08 28.45 -9.50
N GLN A 447 -32.33 27.53 -10.10
CA GLN A 447 -32.45 27.16 -11.53
C GLN A 447 -32.48 25.65 -11.77
N ALA A 448 -33.20 24.92 -10.91
CA ALA A 448 -33.68 23.56 -11.23
C ALA A 448 -35.14 23.64 -11.69
#